data_AF-A0A0F4KUD3-F1
#
_entry.id   AF-A0A0F4KUD3-F1
#
_cell.length_a   1.000
_cell.length_b   1.000
_cell.length_c   1.000
_cell.angle_alpha   90.00
_cell.angle_beta   90.00
_cell.angle_gamma   90.00
#
_symmetry.space_group_name_H-M   'P 1'
#
loop_
_entity.id
_entity.type
_entity.pdbx_description
1 polymer ?
#
loop_
_entity_poly.entity_id
_entity_poly.type
_entity_poly.pdbx_seq_one_letter_code
_entity_poly.pdbx_strand_id
1 'polypeptide(L)'
;CAVNLKEDDADDRENLGEQESQDTVPRASRQPIDPQGPAAYWTRLPLRAILHDFGTCGIPATLSSDAGTYVCNALFYNLLAWAAGHKDVLAGFVSLPLVNESGGQECGLPLDQQIQAVREVVNETIRYYRRPSSSPILIA
;
A
#
# COMPACT_ATOMS: atom_id res chain seq x y z
N CYS A 1 6.00 1.74 4.59
CA CYS A 1 5.66 1.02 3.34
C CYS A 1 4.25 0.45 3.43
N ALA A 2 3.45 0.71 2.41
CA ALA A 2 2.14 0.10 2.17
C ALA A 2 2.26 -0.87 0.97
N VAL A 3 1.33 -1.81 0.84
CA VAL A 3 1.18 -2.63 -0.37
C VAL A 3 0.18 -1.93 -1.29
N ASN A 4 0.58 -1.69 -2.53
CA ASN A 4 -0.30 -1.16 -3.58
C ASN A 4 -0.51 -2.25 -4.62
N LEU A 5 -1.74 -2.70 -4.84
CA LEU A 5 -2.01 -3.52 -6.02
C LEU A 5 -1.84 -2.65 -7.28
N LYS A 6 -1.16 -3.18 -8.30
CA LYS A 6 -0.89 -2.48 -9.57
C LYS A 6 -1.70 -3.09 -10.69
N GLU A 7 -1.72 -2.40 -11.82
CA GLU A 7 -2.22 -2.88 -13.11
C GLU A 7 -1.09 -3.60 -13.88
N ASP A 8 -1.44 -4.37 -14.90
CA ASP A 8 -0.45 -4.93 -15.86
C ASP A 8 0.06 -3.80 -16.77
N ASP A 9 1.38 -3.57 -16.74
CA ASP A 9 2.07 -2.49 -17.47
C ASP A 9 1.97 -2.70 -18.99
N ALA A 10 1.32 -1.76 -19.69
CA ALA A 10 1.42 -1.62 -21.14
C ALA A 10 1.59 -0.16 -21.58
N ASP A 11 2.82 0.10 -22.07
CA ASP A 11 3.30 1.16 -22.98
C ASP A 11 3.41 2.60 -22.44
N ASP A 12 4.64 2.94 -22.05
CA ASP A 12 5.17 4.29 -21.96
C ASP A 12 5.06 5.01 -23.31
N ARG A 13 4.19 6.01 -23.41
CA ARG A 13 4.31 7.06 -24.43
C ARG A 13 4.20 8.44 -23.80
N GLU A 14 5.36 9.08 -23.71
CA GLU A 14 5.48 10.54 -23.61
C GLU A 14 4.70 11.22 -24.76
N ASN A 15 3.88 12.23 -24.44
CA ASN A 15 4.13 13.60 -24.91
C ASN A 15 3.14 14.66 -24.37
N LEU A 16 3.76 15.70 -23.79
CA LEU A 16 3.54 17.15 -23.91
C LEU A 16 2.11 17.74 -23.90
N GLY A 17 1.79 18.37 -22.76
CA GLY A 17 1.57 19.83 -22.69
C GLY A 17 0.12 20.31 -22.72
N GLU A 18 -0.30 21.05 -21.68
CA GLU A 18 -1.24 22.16 -21.79
C GLU A 18 -1.22 23.05 -20.53
N GLN A 19 -1.31 24.36 -20.75
CA GLN A 19 -1.07 25.44 -19.80
C GLN A 19 -2.31 25.84 -18.98
N GLU A 20 -2.04 26.16 -17.71
CA GLU A 20 -2.65 27.18 -16.83
C GLU A 20 -4.18 27.36 -16.73
N SER A 21 -4.67 27.21 -15.50
CA SER A 21 -5.55 28.21 -14.87
C SER A 21 -5.26 28.23 -13.37
N GLN A 22 -4.66 29.33 -12.90
CA GLN A 22 -4.35 29.59 -11.50
C GLN A 22 -5.59 30.05 -10.74
N ASP A 23 -6.44 29.10 -10.34
CA ASP A 23 -7.28 29.28 -9.16
C ASP A 23 -6.39 28.98 -7.94
N THR A 24 -5.92 30.02 -7.27
CA THR A 24 -5.08 29.92 -6.07
C THR A 24 -5.94 29.50 -4.86
N VAL A 25 -6.33 28.23 -4.83
CA VAL A 25 -6.71 27.57 -3.59
C VAL A 25 -5.50 27.63 -2.66
N PRO A 26 -5.58 28.21 -1.45
CA PRO A 26 -4.45 28.24 -0.54
C PRO A 26 -4.00 26.80 -0.30
N ARG A 27 -2.74 26.50 -0.68
CA ARG A 27 -2.12 25.19 -0.48
C ARG A 27 -2.26 24.86 1.00
N ALA A 28 -3.18 23.94 1.33
CA ALA A 28 -3.44 23.53 2.69
C ALA A 28 -2.09 23.29 3.38
N SER A 29 -1.84 24.04 4.46
CA SER A 29 -0.58 23.94 5.20
C SER A 29 -0.38 22.48 5.57
N ARG A 30 0.68 21.86 5.06
CA ARG A 30 1.04 20.48 5.42
C ARG A 30 1.37 20.46 6.90
N GLN A 31 0.43 20.01 7.72
CA GLN A 31 0.63 19.87 9.16
C GLN A 31 1.07 18.44 9.48
N PRO A 32 1.98 18.25 10.46
CA PRO A 32 2.31 16.92 10.95
C PRO A 32 1.06 16.27 11.57
N ILE A 33 0.93 14.96 11.41
CA ILE A 33 -0.15 14.18 12.03
C ILE A 33 0.02 14.18 13.55
N ASP A 34 1.25 13.94 14.02
CA ASP A 34 1.66 14.10 15.40
C ASP A 34 2.93 14.97 15.46
N PRO A 35 2.87 16.19 16.03
CA PRO A 35 4.04 17.07 16.15
C PRO A 35 5.18 16.52 17.03
N GLN A 36 4.90 15.56 17.91
CA GLN A 36 5.87 14.95 18.83
C GLN A 36 6.21 13.50 18.45
N GLY A 37 5.51 12.94 17.47
CA GLY A 37 5.69 11.57 17.00
C GLY A 37 6.87 11.40 16.04
N PRO A 38 7.29 10.15 15.78
CA PRO A 38 8.28 9.83 14.75
C PRO A 38 7.84 10.32 13.37
N ALA A 39 8.80 10.66 12.50
CA ALA A 39 8.51 11.11 11.13
C ALA A 39 7.78 10.04 10.28
N ALA A 40 8.03 8.76 10.55
CA ALA A 40 7.38 7.65 9.88
C ALA A 40 7.38 6.40 10.77
N TYR A 41 6.43 5.50 10.51
CA TYR A 41 6.41 4.16 11.08
C TYR A 41 6.55 3.11 9.97
N TRP A 42 7.20 2.00 10.31
CA TRP A 42 7.33 0.84 9.43
C TRP A 42 6.29 -0.21 9.80
N THR A 43 5.64 -0.78 8.78
CA THR A 43 4.76 -1.93 8.97
C THR A 43 5.57 -3.16 9.36
N ARG A 44 4.97 -4.02 10.16
CA ARG A 44 5.52 -5.33 10.55
C ARG A 44 5.01 -6.47 9.67
N LEU A 45 4.24 -6.17 8.62
CA LEU A 45 3.77 -7.17 7.67
C LEU A 45 4.94 -7.76 6.85
N PRO A 46 4.87 -9.05 6.46
CA PRO A 46 5.89 -9.70 5.65
C PRO A 46 5.76 -9.30 4.16
N LEU A 47 6.02 -8.03 3.85
CA LEU A 47 5.75 -7.41 2.54
C LEU A 47 6.36 -8.17 1.36
N ARG A 48 7.59 -8.67 1.50
CA ARG A 48 8.26 -9.44 0.43
C ARG A 48 7.60 -10.80 0.20
N ALA A 49 7.15 -11.47 1.26
CA ALA A 49 6.47 -12.76 1.14
C ALA A 49 5.08 -12.58 0.53
N ILE A 50 4.36 -11.52 0.94
CA ILE A 50 3.08 -11.13 0.33
C ILE A 50 3.25 -10.87 -1.17
N LEU A 51 4.26 -10.08 -1.57
CA LEU A 51 4.52 -9.83 -3.00
C LEU A 51 4.91 -11.08 -3.77
N HIS A 52 5.70 -11.96 -3.16
CA HIS A 52 6.05 -13.24 -3.77
C HIS A 52 4.79 -14.07 -4.04
N ASP A 53 3.91 -14.21 -3.05
CA ASP A 53 2.66 -14.95 -3.18
C ASP A 53 1.75 -14.35 -4.25
N PHE A 54 1.66 -13.02 -4.32
CA PHE A 54 0.95 -12.32 -5.41
C PHE A 54 1.51 -12.66 -6.79
N GLY A 55 2.84 -12.66 -6.96
CA GLY A 55 3.48 -13.07 -8.20
C GLY A 55 3.14 -14.52 -8.58
N THR A 56 3.06 -15.44 -7.61
CA THR A 56 2.66 -16.84 -7.89
C THR A 56 1.18 -16.99 -8.23
N CYS A 57 0.32 -16.09 -7.76
CA CYS A 57 -1.11 -16.07 -8.05
C CYS A 57 -1.49 -15.25 -9.29
N GLY A 58 -0.52 -14.61 -9.97
CA GLY A 58 -0.79 -13.72 -11.09
C GLY A 58 -1.52 -12.44 -10.68
N ILE A 59 -1.32 -11.98 -9.45
CA ILE A 59 -1.94 -10.76 -8.92
C ILE A 59 -0.93 -9.60 -9.10
N PRO A 60 -1.24 -8.60 -9.92
CA PRO A 60 -0.34 -7.47 -10.13
C PRO A 60 -0.28 -6.58 -8.89
N ALA A 61 0.94 -6.36 -8.37
CA ALA A 61 1.16 -5.62 -7.14
C ALA A 61 2.56 -5.03 -7.02
N THR A 62 2.68 -3.94 -6.28
CA THR A 62 3.94 -3.30 -5.92
C THR A 62 3.96 -2.83 -4.48
N LEU A 63 5.14 -2.54 -3.97
CA LEU A 63 5.27 -1.79 -2.72
C LEU A 63 5.23 -0.31 -3.02
N SER A 64 4.51 0.43 -2.18
CA SER A 64 4.69 1.86 -2.12
C SER A 64 5.38 2.25 -0.83
N SER A 65 6.45 3.02 -0.99
CA SER A 65 7.11 3.73 0.10
C SER A 65 6.28 4.91 0.60
N ASP A 66 5.29 5.38 -0.16
CA ASP A 66 4.45 6.53 0.14
C ASP A 66 2.95 6.17 0.09
N ALA A 67 2.24 6.33 1.21
CA ALA A 67 0.79 6.14 1.29
C ALA A 67 0.01 7.42 0.87
N GLY A 68 0.71 8.40 0.31
CA GLY A 68 0.19 9.72 -0.03
C GLY A 68 0.17 10.66 1.18
N THR A 69 -0.41 11.85 1.01
CA THR A 69 -0.54 12.85 2.10
C THR A 69 -2.00 13.14 2.45
N TYR A 70 -2.89 12.18 2.19
CA TYR A 70 -4.33 12.33 2.45
C TYR A 70 -4.79 11.43 3.60
N VAL A 71 -6.10 11.23 3.72
CA VAL A 71 -6.72 10.52 4.86
C VAL A 71 -6.16 9.11 5.06
N CYS A 72 -5.85 8.38 3.99
CA CYS A 72 -5.28 7.02 4.07
C CYS A 72 -3.95 6.99 4.82
N ASN A 73 -3.07 7.97 4.57
CA ASN A 73 -1.80 8.07 5.26
C ASN A 73 -1.97 8.47 6.73
N ALA A 74 -2.89 9.40 7.02
CA ALA A 74 -3.20 9.76 8.40
C ALA A 74 -3.74 8.56 9.21
N LEU A 75 -4.63 7.77 8.61
CA LEU A 75 -5.13 6.54 9.22
C LEU A 75 -4.00 5.53 9.43
N PHE A 76 -3.17 5.33 8.41
CA PHE A 76 -2.08 4.36 8.48
C PHE A 76 -1.03 4.74 9.53
N TYR A 77 -0.66 6.02 9.61
CA TYR A 77 0.25 6.55 10.62
C TYR A 77 -0.27 6.27 12.03
N ASN A 78 -1.53 6.63 12.32
CA ASN A 78 -2.13 6.42 13.64
C ASN A 78 -2.26 4.93 13.99
N LEU A 79 -2.60 4.08 13.01
CA LEU A 79 -2.64 2.63 13.20
C LEU A 79 -1.27 2.07 13.59
N LEU A 80 -0.21 2.47 12.89
CA LEU A 80 1.14 2.00 13.19
C LEU A 80 1.68 2.58 14.51
N ALA A 81 1.35 3.84 14.82
CA ALA A 81 1.69 4.45 16.12
C ALA A 81 1.08 3.67 17.28
N TRP A 82 -0.20 3.30 17.19
CA TRP A 82 -0.85 2.45 18.17
C TRP A 82 -0.23 1.04 18.22
N ALA A 83 0.01 0.42 17.07
CA ALA A 83 0.60 -0.91 16.99
C ALA A 83 2.05 -0.98 17.52
N ALA A 84 2.80 0.13 17.48
CA ALA A 84 4.15 0.20 18.05
C ALA A 84 4.18 -0.08 19.57
N GLY A 85 3.07 0.20 20.27
CA GLY A 85 2.90 -0.15 21.69
C GLY A 85 2.49 -1.61 21.95
N HIS A 86 2.16 -2.39 20.90
CA HIS A 86 1.56 -3.72 21.02
C HIS A 86 2.43 -4.78 20.33
N LYS A 87 3.17 -5.57 21.12
CA LYS A 87 4.15 -6.54 20.60
C LYS A 87 3.50 -7.66 19.76
N ASP A 88 2.28 -8.04 20.08
CA ASP A 88 1.57 -9.15 19.45
C ASP A 88 0.63 -8.71 18.31
N VAL A 89 0.71 -7.45 17.88
CA VAL A 89 -0.09 -6.91 16.78
C VAL A 89 0.78 -6.70 15.55
N LEU A 90 0.33 -7.27 14.42
CA LEU A 90 0.83 -6.94 13.10
C LEU A 90 -0.17 -5.99 12.42
N ALA A 91 0.31 -4.84 11.98
CA ALA A 91 -0.50 -3.83 11.33
C ALA A 91 0.15 -3.36 10.03
N GLY A 92 -0.67 -3.09 9.02
CA GLY A 92 -0.25 -2.65 7.71
C GLY A 92 -1.41 -2.02 6.94
N PHE A 93 -1.14 -1.59 5.71
CA PHE A 93 -2.11 -0.96 4.82
C PHE A 93 -1.99 -1.54 3.42
N VAL A 94 -3.13 -1.83 2.81
CA VAL A 94 -3.24 -2.33 1.44
C VAL A 94 -4.16 -1.39 0.68
N SER A 95 -3.66 -0.79 -0.40
CA SER A 95 -4.46 0.02 -1.32
C SER A 95 -4.98 -0.88 -2.44
N LEU A 96 -6.29 -0.86 -2.65
CA LEU A 96 -6.97 -1.58 -3.72
C LEU A 96 -7.34 -0.60 -4.85
N PRO A 97 -7.16 -0.97 -6.12
CA PRO A 97 -7.62 -0.17 -7.26
C PRO A 97 -9.14 -0.24 -7.39
N LEU A 98 -9.69 0.52 -8.33
CA LEU A 98 -11.11 0.44 -8.66
C LEU A 98 -11.49 -0.99 -9.10
N VAL A 99 -12.70 -1.41 -8.73
CA VAL A 99 -13.25 -2.68 -9.18
C VAL A 99 -13.61 -2.55 -10.65
N ASN A 100 -12.96 -3.34 -11.50
CA ASN A 100 -13.25 -3.39 -12.92
C ASN A 100 -13.41 -4.84 -13.39
N GLU A 101 -14.64 -5.22 -13.73
CA GLU A 101 -14.98 -6.55 -14.23
C GLU A 101 -14.69 -6.71 -15.73
N SER A 102 -14.51 -5.61 -16.45
CA SER A 102 -14.46 -5.61 -17.92
C SER A 102 -13.13 -6.09 -18.49
N GLY A 103 -12.07 -6.23 -17.68
CA GLY A 103 -10.74 -6.67 -18.12
C GLY A 103 -10.14 -5.87 -19.30
N GLY A 104 -10.73 -4.72 -19.63
CA GLY A 104 -10.44 -3.89 -20.80
C GLY A 104 -9.56 -2.69 -20.45
N GLN A 105 -9.52 -1.68 -21.33
CA GLN A 105 -8.67 -0.49 -21.25
C GLN A 105 -8.92 0.47 -20.05
N GLU A 106 -9.82 0.12 -19.12
CA GLU A 106 -10.08 0.93 -17.93
C GLU A 106 -9.24 0.43 -16.74
N CYS A 107 -8.55 1.35 -16.07
CA CYS A 107 -7.77 1.11 -14.87
C CYS A 107 -8.61 0.40 -13.77
N GLY A 108 -8.15 -0.76 -13.30
CA GLY A 108 -8.82 -1.51 -12.23
C GLY A 108 -8.50 -3.00 -12.20
N LEU A 109 -9.00 -3.68 -11.16
CA LEU A 109 -8.84 -5.12 -10.97
C LEU A 109 -10.22 -5.75 -10.71
N PRO A 110 -10.57 -6.92 -11.29
CA PRO A 110 -11.82 -7.61 -10.99
C PRO A 110 -11.97 -7.89 -9.50
N LEU A 111 -13.20 -7.82 -8.98
CA LEU A 111 -13.46 -7.98 -7.56
C LEU A 111 -12.93 -9.31 -7.02
N ASP A 112 -13.08 -10.39 -7.79
CA ASP A 112 -12.60 -11.73 -7.40
C ASP A 112 -11.08 -11.77 -7.21
N GLN A 113 -10.32 -11.06 -8.06
CA GLN A 113 -8.88 -10.94 -7.89
C GLN A 113 -8.52 -10.07 -6.68
N GLN A 114 -9.28 -9.00 -6.40
CA GLN A 114 -9.06 -8.19 -5.20
C GLN A 114 -9.34 -9.01 -3.92
N ILE A 115 -10.40 -9.83 -3.92
CA ILE A 115 -10.71 -10.73 -2.81
C ILE A 115 -9.59 -11.76 -2.63
N GLN A 116 -9.09 -12.35 -3.72
CA GLN A 116 -7.96 -13.28 -3.67
C GLN A 116 -6.71 -12.60 -3.09
N ALA A 117 -6.40 -11.38 -3.53
CA ALA A 117 -5.28 -10.60 -3.03
C ALA A 117 -5.37 -10.37 -1.52
N VAL A 118 -6.52 -9.90 -1.03
CA VAL A 118 -6.72 -9.67 0.41
C VAL A 118 -6.62 -10.99 1.20
N ARG A 119 -7.13 -12.09 0.65
CA ARG A 119 -7.01 -13.42 1.26
C ARG A 119 -5.55 -13.84 1.40
N GLU A 120 -4.73 -13.66 0.37
CA GLU A 120 -3.30 -14.01 0.46
C GLU A 120 -2.53 -13.11 1.43
N VAL A 121 -2.84 -11.81 1.51
CA VAL A 121 -2.27 -10.92 2.54
C VAL A 121 -2.56 -11.48 3.94
N VAL A 122 -3.81 -11.85 4.21
CA VAL A 122 -4.21 -12.38 5.52
C VAL A 122 -3.55 -13.73 5.79
N ASN A 123 -3.56 -14.64 4.81
CA ASN A 123 -2.94 -15.96 4.93
C ASN A 123 -1.45 -15.83 5.27
N GLU A 124 -0.71 -15.04 4.51
CA GLU A 124 0.72 -14.88 4.69
C GLU A 124 1.05 -14.16 6.01
N THR A 125 0.23 -13.18 6.39
CA THR A 125 0.36 -12.52 7.70
C THR A 125 0.15 -13.51 8.86
N ILE A 126 -0.84 -14.41 8.76
CA ILE A 126 -1.08 -15.45 9.77
C ILE A 126 0.06 -16.47 9.79
N ARG A 127 0.56 -16.91 8.62
CA ARG A 127 1.71 -17.82 8.52
C ARG A 127 2.93 -17.21 9.21
N TYR A 128 3.24 -15.95 8.89
CA TYR A 128 4.34 -15.21 9.50
C TYR A 128 4.16 -15.03 11.01
N TYR A 129 2.96 -14.70 11.48
CA TYR A 129 2.68 -14.57 12.91
C TYR A 129 2.87 -15.90 13.67
N ARG A 130 2.45 -17.02 13.09
CA ARG A 130 2.55 -18.35 13.72
C ARG A 130 3.95 -18.96 13.64
N ARG A 131 4.71 -18.64 12.59
CA ARG A 131 6.08 -19.11 12.37
C ARG A 131 6.91 -17.96 11.82
N PRO A 132 7.39 -17.05 12.69
CA PRO A 132 8.26 -15.98 12.25
C PRO A 132 9.54 -16.61 11.71
N SER A 133 9.72 -16.59 10.39
CA SER A 133 10.98 -17.04 9.79
C SER A 133 12.08 -16.11 10.29
N SER A 134 13.22 -16.67 10.71
CA SER A 134 14.38 -15.94 11.21
C SER A 134 15.16 -15.15 10.14
N SER A 135 14.65 -15.06 8.91
CA SER A 135 15.22 -14.19 7.89
C SER A 135 15.02 -12.74 8.32
N PRO A 136 16.10 -11.94 8.43
CA PRO A 136 16.00 -10.60 8.97
C PRO A 136 15.06 -9.76 8.10
N ILE A 137 14.20 -9.00 8.76
CA ILE A 137 13.48 -7.87 8.18
C ILE A 137 14.57 -6.84 7.80
N LEU A 138 15.25 -7.05 6.67
CA LEU A 138 16.18 -6.10 6.08
C LEU A 138 15.37 -5.10 5.27
N ILE A 139 14.94 -4.06 5.97
CA ILE A 139 14.57 -2.78 5.38
C ILE A 139 15.91 -2.07 5.15
N ALA A 140 16.35 -2.00 3.90
CA ALA A 140 17.49 -1.19 3.45
C ALA A 140 16.95 0.01 2.70
#